data_AF-A0AAP7A0K7-F1
#
_entry.id   AF-A0AAP7A0K7-F1
#
_cell.length_a   1.000
_cell.length_b   1.000
_cell.length_c   1.000
_cell.angle_alpha   90.00
_cell.angle_beta   90.00
_cell.angle_gamma   90.00
#
_symmetry.space_group_name_H-M   'P 1'
#
loop_
_entity.id
_entity.type
_entity.pdbx_description
1 polymer ?
#
loop_
_entity_poly.entity_id
_entity_poly.type
_entity_poly.pdbx_seq_one_letter_code
_entity_poly.pdbx_strand_id
1 'polypeptide(L)' 'EWNAAMIQLLNHANYLLVKDMEYEMLEGRLNVNSGNFELLVEAVHQP' A
#
# COMPACT_ATOMS: atom_id res chain seq x y z
N GLU A 1 2.48 6.98 -12.46
CA GLU A 1 1.22 7.30 -11.76
C GLU A 1 0.49 6.01 -11.42
N TRP A 2 -0.31 6.00 -10.35
CA TRP A 2 -1.16 4.86 -10.01
C TRP A 2 -2.33 4.79 -10.98
N ASN A 3 -2.67 3.59 -11.45
CA ASN A 3 -3.87 3.39 -12.26
C ASN A 3 -4.92 2.56 -11.50
N ALA A 4 -6.15 2.52 -12.01
CA ALA A 4 -7.26 1.83 -11.36
C ALA A 4 -6.99 0.34 -11.12
N ALA A 5 -6.27 -0.33 -12.03
CA ALA A 5 -5.93 -1.74 -11.88
C ALA A 5 -4.94 -1.96 -10.72
N MET A 6 -3.94 -1.09 -10.56
CA MET A 6 -2.99 -1.13 -9.45
C MET A 6 -3.70 -0.93 -8.10
N ILE A 7 -4.68 -0.02 -8.04
CA ILE A 7 -5.48 0.20 -6.82
C ILE A 7 -6.32 -1.03 -6.51
N GLN A 8 -6.93 -1.68 -7.51
CA GLN A 8 -7.71 -2.90 -7.30
C GLN A 8 -6.86 -4.07 -6.77
N LEU A 9 -5.60 -4.18 -7.20
CA LEU A 9 -4.67 -5.21 -6.71
C LEU A 9 -4.37 -5.07 -5.22
N LEU A 10 -4.48 -3.87 -4.64
CA LEU A 10 -4.26 -3.65 -3.20
C LEU A 10 -5.30 -4.36 -2.33
N ASN A 11 -6.46 -4.75 -2.86
CA ASN A 11 -7.44 -5.56 -2.13
C ASN A 11 -6.95 -7.00 -1.87
N HIS A 12 -5.92 -7.46 -2.59
CA HIS A 12 -5.41 -8.82 -2.53
C HIS A 12 -3.92 -8.91 -2.20
N ALA A 13 -3.20 -7.78 -2.29
CA ALA A 13 -1.80 -7.74 -1.92
C ALA A 13 -1.65 -7.65 -0.40
N ASN A 14 -0.64 -8.34 0.14
CA ASN A 14 -0.29 -8.28 1.56
C ASN A 14 0.98 -7.46 1.80
N TYR A 15 1.84 -7.34 0.77
CA TYR A 15 3.13 -6.67 0.86
C TYR A 15 3.28 -5.62 -0.24
N LEU A 16 4.03 -4.56 0.08
CA LEU A 16 4.46 -3.53 -0.86
C LEU A 16 5.98 -3.51 -0.92
N LEU A 17 6.52 -3.40 -2.14
CA LEU A 17 7.93 -3.13 -2.36
C LEU A 17 8.10 -1.65 -2.70
N VAL A 18 8.79 -0.91 -1.84
CA VAL A 18 9.06 0.52 -2.05
C VAL A 18 10.56 0.76 -1.91
N LYS A 19 11.21 1.16 -3.02
CA LYS A 19 12.67 1.37 -3.07
C LYS A 19 13.45 0.17 -2.51
N ASP A 20 13.07 -1.03 -2.98
CA ASP A 20 13.67 -2.32 -2.59
C ASP A 20 13.50 -2.69 -1.10
N MET A 21 12.67 -1.97 -0.35
CA MET A 21 12.26 -2.34 1.00
C MET A 21 10.85 -2.93 0.98
N GLU A 22 10.69 -4.05 1.67
CA GLU A 22 9.41 -4.74 1.80
C GLU A 22 8.65 -4.24 3.03
N TYR A 23 7.36 -4.06 2.85
CA TYR A 23 6.45 -3.58 3.87
C TYR A 23 5.20 -4.44 3.91
N GLU A 24 4.79 -4.86 5.11
CA GLU A 24 3.49 -5.52 5.32
C GLU A 24 2.39 -4.46 5.41
N MET A 25 1.31 -4.63 4.66
CA MET A 25 0.15 -3.75 4.73
C MET A 25 -0.73 -4.13 5.91
N LEU A 26 -0.99 -3.16 6.78
CA LEU A 26 -1.85 -3.33 7.95
C LEU A 26 -3.25 -2.78 7.71
N GLU A 27 -3.34 -1.60 7.08
CA GLU A 27 -4.62 -0.93 6.81
C GLU A 27 -4.51 -0.02 5.58
N GLY A 28 -5.61 0.07 4.82
CA GLY A 28 -5.76 1.04 3.73
C GLY A 28 -6.91 2.01 4.01
N ARG A 29 -6.69 3.30 3.79
CA ARG A 29 -7.69 4.36 3.98
C ARG A 29 -7.83 5.22 2.73
N LEU A 30 -9.04 5.31 2.19
CA LEU A 30 -9.37 6.29 1.16
C LEU A 30 -9.88 7.57 1.80
N ASN A 31 -9.09 8.64 1.72
CA ASN A 31 -9.52 9.97 2.13
C ASN A 31 -10.29 10.64 0.99
N VAL A 32 -11.62 10.56 1.03
CA VAL A 32 -12.51 11.11 -0.01
C VAL A 32 -12.44 12.63 -0.14
N ASN A 33 -12.08 13.35 0.93
CA ASN A 33 -12.01 14.80 0.92
C ASN A 33 -10.76 15.30 0.19
N SER A 34 -9.63 14.61 0.37
CA SER A 34 -8.37 14.95 -0.30
C SER A 34 -8.10 14.15 -1.58
N GLY A 35 -8.88 13.12 -1.85
CA GLY A 35 -8.69 12.23 -3.00
C GLY A 35 -7.48 11.31 -2.87
N ASN A 36 -6.90 11.19 -1.67
CA ASN A 36 -5.69 10.40 -1.43
C ASN A 36 -6.03 9.00 -0.91
N PHE A 37 -5.31 8.00 -1.40
CA PHE A 37 -5.29 6.66 -0.84
C PHE A 37 -4.04 6.50 0.03
N GLU A 38 -4.25 6.22 1.31
CA GLU A 38 -3.23 6.12 2.34
C GLU A 38 -3.09 4.66 2.78
N LEU A 39 -1.85 4.22 3.03
CA LEU A 39 -1.53 2.87 3.47
C LEU A 39 -0.77 2.95 4.79
N LEU A 40 -1.27 2.25 5.81
CA LEU A 40 -0.53 1.95 7.02
C LEU A 40 0.26 0.67 6.80
N VAL A 41 1.56 0.75 7.03
CA VAL A 41 2.47 -0.36 6.77
C VAL A 41 3.49 -0.55 7.89
N GLU A 42 3.94 -1.78 8.07
CA GLU A 42 5.06 -2.14 8.93
C GLU A 42 6.26 -2.55 8.06
N ALA A 43 7.46 -2.05 8.40
CA ALA A 43 8.67 -2.42 7.69
C ALA A 43 9.04 -3.86 8.02
N VAL A 44 9.20 -4.71 7.00
CA VAL A 44 9.67 -6.08 7.20
C VAL A 44 11.18 -6.02 7.43
N HIS A 45 11.60 -6.37 8.65
CA HIS A 45 13.03 -6.54 8.93
C HIS A 45 13.49 -7.81 8.20
N GLN A 46 14.32 -7.65 7.17
CA GLN A 46 15.05 -8.80 6.65
C GLN A 46 16.08 -9.22 7.71
N PRO A 47 16.16 -10.52 8.04
CA PRO A 47 17.08 -11.03 9.06
C PRO A 47 18.56 -10.80 8.73
#